data_AF-A0A833ZW12-F1
#
_entry.id   AF-A0A833ZW12-F1
#
_cell.length_a   1.000
_cell.length_b   1.000
_cell.length_c   1.000
_cell.angle_alpha   90.00
_cell.angle_beta   90.00
_cell.angle_gamma   90.00
#
_symmetry.space_group_name_H-M   'P 1'
#
loop_
_entity.id
_entity.type
_entity.pdbx_description
1 polymer ?
#
loop_
_entity_poly.entity_id
_entity_poly.type
_entity_poly.pdbx_seq_one_letter_code
_entity_poly.pdbx_strand_id
1 'polypeptide(L)'
;MVLQLCPVLGDHRYSARVGAVLGQRFLLPAESTKPQRQVLDEALLRRLCLTPSQAAQLPLHLHLHRLHLPGPRPRDALIELLAPLPPYFSRTLQCLGLHQ
;
A
#
# COMPACT_ATOMS: atom_id res chain seq x y z
N MET A 1 -13.16 -6.01 14.22
CA MET A 1 -12.28 -5.84 13.05
C MET A 1 -11.00 -6.62 13.30
N VAL A 2 -10.61 -7.53 12.40
CA VAL A 2 -9.35 -8.29 12.52
C VAL A 2 -8.27 -7.54 11.74
N LEU A 3 -7.12 -7.28 12.37
CA LEU A 3 -5.96 -6.70 11.69
C LEU A 3 -5.34 -7.77 10.77
N GLN A 4 -5.36 -7.56 9.46
CA GLN A 4 -4.78 -8.52 8.51
C GLN A 4 -3.24 -8.50 8.45
N LEU A 5 -2.61 -7.50 9.08
CA LEU A 5 -1.15 -7.32 9.09
C LEU A 5 -0.55 -7.40 7.67
N CYS A 6 -1.20 -6.72 6.72
CA CYS A 6 -0.76 -6.57 5.34
C CYS A 6 -0.26 -5.13 5.16
N PRO A 7 1.07 -4.88 5.26
CA PRO A 7 1.59 -3.54 5.06
C PRO A 7 1.35 -3.10 3.61
N VAL A 8 1.06 -1.80 3.43
CA VAL A 8 0.86 -1.23 2.09
C VAL A 8 2.19 -1.26 1.33
N LEU A 9 2.15 -1.53 0.03
CA LEU A 9 3.35 -1.49 -0.81
C LEU A 9 3.92 -0.07 -0.89
N GLY A 10 5.23 0.09 -0.69
CA GLY A 10 5.91 1.37 -0.55
C GLY A 10 5.80 1.99 0.85
N ASP A 11 5.17 1.34 1.83
CA ASP A 11 5.17 1.82 3.21
C ASP A 11 6.51 1.53 3.90
N HIS A 12 7.45 2.43 3.70
CA HIS A 12 8.77 2.33 4.31
C HIS A 12 8.83 2.79 5.76
N ARG A 13 7.71 3.23 6.35
CA ARG A 13 7.67 3.78 7.71
C ARG A 13 7.17 2.74 8.70
N TYR A 14 6.13 1.99 8.35
CA TYR A 14 5.45 1.08 9.26
C TYR A 14 5.59 -0.39 8.89
N SER A 15 6.01 -0.74 7.67
CA SER A 15 6.10 -2.14 7.25
C SER A 15 7.01 -2.98 8.13
N ALA A 16 8.10 -2.40 8.66
CA ALA A 16 9.06 -3.11 9.51
C ALA A 16 8.45 -3.60 10.83
N ARG A 17 7.29 -3.07 11.22
CA ARG A 17 6.57 -3.52 12.42
C ARG A 17 5.83 -4.82 12.19
N VAL A 18 5.61 -5.24 10.94
CA VAL A 18 4.95 -6.51 10.65
C VAL A 18 6.01 -7.59 10.49
N GLY A 19 6.13 -8.44 11.51
CA GLY A 19 6.97 -9.64 11.47
C GLY A 19 6.18 -10.87 11.04
N ALA A 20 6.90 -11.93 10.70
CA ALA A 20 6.32 -13.25 10.48
C ALA A 20 7.17 -14.33 11.15
N VAL A 21 6.54 -15.25 11.88
CA VAL A 21 7.16 -16.45 12.48
C VAL A 21 6.32 -17.64 12.07
N LEU A 22 6.94 -18.65 11.44
CA LEU A 22 6.26 -19.87 10.97
C LEU A 22 5.02 -19.57 10.08
N GLY A 23 5.12 -18.53 9.25
CA GLY A 23 4.02 -18.09 8.37
C GLY A 23 2.93 -17.29 9.07
N GLN A 24 2.96 -17.15 10.41
CA GLN A 24 2.03 -16.32 11.17
C GLN A 24 2.57 -14.90 11.30
N ARG A 25 1.77 -13.92 10.89
CA ARG A 25 2.13 -12.50 10.99
C ARG A 25 1.81 -11.97 12.38
N PHE A 26 2.64 -11.07 12.86
CA PHE A 26 2.43 -10.39 14.14
C PHE A 26 2.94 -8.94 14.08
N LEU A 27 2.42 -8.11 14.97
CA LEU A 27 2.81 -6.71 15.08
C LEU A 27 3.86 -6.53 16.19
N LEU A 28 5.01 -5.99 15.84
CA LEU A 28 6.05 -5.60 16.77
C LEU A 28 5.68 -4.27 17.48
N PRO A 29 6.00 -4.12 18.78
CA PRO A 29 5.96 -2.85 19.47
C PRO A 29 6.80 -1.78 18.75
N ALA A 30 6.34 -0.53 18.79
CA ALA A 30 7.02 0.55 18.07
C ALA A 30 8.42 0.82 18.67
N GLU A 31 8.53 0.65 19.98
CA GLU A 31 9.71 0.88 20.81
C GLU A 31 10.83 -0.13 20.50
N SER A 32 10.46 -1.35 20.10
CA SER A 32 11.39 -2.43 19.77
C SER A 32 11.70 -2.54 18.27
N THR A 33 11.00 -1.78 17.41
CA THR A 33 11.15 -1.88 15.96
C THR A 33 12.22 -0.91 15.47
N LYS A 34 13.27 -1.42 14.82
CA LYS A 34 14.26 -0.57 14.16
C LYS A 34 13.68 0.00 12.86
N PRO A 35 13.86 1.31 12.57
CA PRO A 35 13.47 1.88 11.29
C PRO A 35 14.20 1.18 10.15
N GLN A 36 13.44 0.69 9.16
CA GLN A 36 13.98 0.02 7.99
C GLN A 36 13.02 0.25 6.80
N ARG A 37 13.59 0.39 5.60
CA ARG A 37 12.81 0.38 4.36
C ARG A 37 12.05 -0.95 4.22
N GLN A 38 10.88 -0.89 3.58
CA GLN A 38 10.10 -2.08 3.29
C GLN A 38 10.94 -3.12 2.53
N VAL A 39 10.99 -4.33 3.05
CA VAL A 39 11.60 -5.49 2.40
C VAL A 39 10.49 -6.29 1.75
N LEU A 40 10.63 -6.54 0.46
CA LEU A 40 9.72 -7.38 -0.31
C LEU A 40 10.33 -8.78 -0.45
N ASP A 41 9.47 -9.80 -0.51
CA ASP A 41 9.94 -11.15 -0.82
C ASP A 41 10.43 -11.25 -2.27
N GLU A 42 11.28 -12.24 -2.52
CA GLU A 42 11.91 -12.48 -3.82
C GLU A 42 10.89 -12.73 -4.94
N ALA A 43 9.76 -13.37 -4.65
CA ALA A 43 8.75 -13.65 -5.66
C ALA A 43 8.06 -12.35 -6.11
N LEU A 44 7.79 -11.45 -5.17
CA LEU A 44 7.22 -10.14 -5.44
C LEU A 44 8.21 -9.24 -6.21
N LEU A 45 9.49 -9.21 -5.81
CA LEU A 45 10.53 -8.48 -6.52
C LEU A 45 10.65 -8.93 -7.99
N ARG A 46 10.64 -10.25 -8.23
CA ARG A 46 10.68 -10.82 -9.58
C ARG A 46 9.47 -10.41 -10.43
N ARG A 47 8.25 -10.45 -9.87
CA ARG A 47 7.04 -10.03 -10.59
C ARG A 47 7.05 -8.55 -10.94
N LEU A 48 7.57 -7.72 -10.04
CA LEU A 48 7.70 -6.27 -10.27
C LEU A 48 8.91 -5.89 -11.13
N CYS A 49 9.78 -6.85 -11.46
CA CYS A 49 11.05 -6.64 -12.15
C CYS A 49 11.94 -5.58 -11.44
N LEU A 50 12.04 -5.67 -10.12
CA LEU A 50 12.78 -4.72 -9.29
C LEU A 50 13.94 -5.38 -8.55
N THR A 51 15.04 -4.65 -8.38
CA THR A 51 16.06 -4.98 -7.39
C THR A 51 15.61 -4.54 -5.99
N PRO A 52 16.21 -5.10 -4.91
CA PRO A 52 15.93 -4.63 -3.54
C PRO A 52 16.19 -3.12 -3.35
N SER A 53 17.22 -2.57 -3.99
CA SER A 53 17.53 -1.13 -3.93
C SER A 53 16.48 -0.27 -4.61
N GLN A 54 15.90 -0.72 -5.73
CA GLN A 54 14.78 -0.04 -6.38
C GLN A 54 13.49 -0.17 -5.57
N ALA A 55 13.22 -1.34 -4.99
CA ALA A 55 12.06 -1.57 -4.14
C ALA A 55 12.05 -0.65 -2.90
N ALA A 56 13.22 -0.35 -2.34
CA ALA A 56 13.38 0.60 -1.25
C ALA A 56 13.05 2.06 -1.60
N GLN A 57 12.84 2.36 -2.88
CA GLN A 57 12.44 3.67 -3.42
C GLN A 57 10.99 3.71 -3.92
N LEU A 58 10.23 2.62 -3.76
CA LEU A 58 8.85 2.57 -4.25
C LEU A 58 7.97 3.64 -3.57
N PRO A 59 7.15 4.37 -4.34
CA PRO A 59 6.14 5.24 -3.75
C PRO A 59 5.09 4.41 -3.01
N LEU A 60 4.45 5.03 -2.02
CA LEU A 60 3.35 4.43 -1.28
C LEU A 60 2.15 4.20 -2.21
N HIS A 61 1.69 2.95 -2.31
CA HIS A 61 0.52 2.55 -3.10
C HIS A 61 -0.76 2.75 -2.29
N LEU A 62 -0.99 3.99 -1.84
CA LEU A 62 -2.20 4.41 -1.16
C LEU A 62 -2.81 5.57 -1.94
N HIS A 63 -3.97 5.34 -2.54
CA HIS A 63 -4.62 6.29 -3.45
C HIS A 63 -6.04 6.60 -2.99
N LEU A 64 -6.34 7.88 -2.77
CA LEU A 64 -7.71 8.34 -2.57
C LEU A 64 -8.40 8.46 -3.93
N HIS A 65 -8.99 7.36 -4.39
CA HIS A 65 -9.61 7.32 -5.72
C HIS A 65 -10.93 8.09 -5.80
N ARG A 66 -11.76 8.02 -4.75
CA ARG A 66 -13.12 8.54 -4.75
C ARG A 66 -13.41 9.26 -3.45
N LEU A 67 -13.98 10.46 -3.57
CA LEU A 67 -14.46 11.25 -2.44
C LEU A 67 -15.88 11.72 -2.72
N HIS A 68 -16.81 11.42 -1.81
CA HIS A 68 -18.16 11.96 -1.86
C HIS A 68 -18.27 13.18 -0.94
N LEU A 69 -18.67 14.30 -1.51
CA LEU A 69 -18.91 15.54 -0.78
C LEU A 69 -20.41 15.81 -0.70
N PRO A 70 -20.90 16.43 0.39
CA PRO A 70 -22.26 16.93 0.43
C PRO A 70 -22.47 17.94 -0.68
N GLY A 71 -23.66 17.92 -1.28
CA GLY A 71 -24.06 18.94 -2.24
C GLY A 71 -24.17 20.32 -1.57
N PRO A 72 -24.12 21.41 -2.34
CA PRO A 72 -24.09 22.77 -1.80
C PRO A 72 -25.38 23.14 -1.05
N ARG A 73 -26.48 22.43 -1.27
CA ARG A 73 -27.74 22.56 -0.53
C ARG A 73 -28.16 21.24 0.12
N PRO A 74 -28.96 21.25 1.21
CA PRO A 74 -29.33 20.05 1.96
C PRO A 74 -30.09 18.95 1.19
N ARG A 75 -30.64 19.27 0.01
CA ARG A 75 -31.36 18.33 -0.86
C ARG A 75 -30.61 17.98 -2.14
N ASP A 76 -29.42 18.54 -2.33
CA ASP A 76 -28.63 18.29 -3.52
C ASP A 76 -27.99 16.89 -3.44
N ALA A 77 -27.78 16.28 -4.61
CA ALA A 77 -27.05 15.02 -4.70
C ALA A 77 -25.61 15.18 -4.18
N LEU A 78 -25.03 14.06 -3.73
CA LEU A 78 -23.61 14.03 -3.38
C LEU A 78 -22.76 14.35 -4.61
N ILE A 79 -21.74 15.18 -4.42
CA ILE A 79 -20.74 15.46 -5.45
C ILE A 79 -19.68 14.36 -5.36
N GLU A 80 -19.51 13.61 -6.45
CA GLU A 80 -18.46 12.61 -6.58
C GLU A 80 -17.21 13.24 -7.20
N LEU A 81 -16.09 13.17 -6.49
CA LEU A 81 -14.77 13.51 -7.00
C LEU A 81 -13.98 12.24 -7.24
N LEU A 82 -13.49 12.06 -8.47
CA LEU A 82 -12.66 10.92 -8.87
C LEU A 82 -11.24 11.37 -9.20
N ALA A 83 -10.25 10.65 -8.68
CA ALA A 83 -8.85 10.83 -9.00
C ALA A 83 -8.35 9.65 -9.85
N PRO A 84 -7.77 9.90 -11.05
CA PRO A 84 -7.21 8.83 -11.85
C PRO A 84 -6.06 8.15 -11.11
N LEU A 85 -5.85 6.86 -11.38
CA LEU A 85 -4.77 6.11 -10.74
C LEU A 85 -3.41 6.62 -11.24
N PRO A 86 -2.42 6.87 -10.35
CA PRO A 86 -1.09 7.29 -10.77
C PRO A 86 -0.41 6.26 -11.67
N PRO A 87 0.38 6.67 -12.69
CA PRO A 87 0.99 5.73 -13.65
C PRO A 87 1.85 4.63 -13.01
N TYR A 88 2.59 4.94 -11.94
CA TYR A 88 3.40 3.95 -11.23
C TYR A 88 2.53 2.85 -10.60
N PHE A 89 1.35 3.22 -10.11
CA PHE A 89 0.43 2.30 -9.43
C PHE A 89 -0.19 1.39 -10.48
N SER A 90 -0.62 1.95 -11.62
CA SER A 90 -1.12 1.16 -12.76
C SER A 90 -0.08 0.13 -13.24
N ARG A 91 1.18 0.54 -13.38
CA ARG A 91 2.27 -0.37 -13.75
C ARG A 91 2.44 -1.51 -12.75
N THR A 92 2.40 -1.20 -11.45
CA THR A 92 2.47 -2.21 -10.39
C THR A 92 1.32 -3.21 -10.51
N LEU A 93 0.08 -2.75 -10.69
CA LEU A 93 -1.08 -3.64 -10.85
C LEU A 93 -0.91 -4.56 -12.06
N GLN A 94 -0.46 -4.02 -13.20
CA GLN A 94 -0.19 -4.80 -14.41
C GLN A 94 0.87 -5.89 -14.19
N CYS A 95 2.00 -5.54 -13.56
CA CYS A 95 3.06 -6.51 -13.22
C CYS A 95 2.55 -7.63 -12.30
N LEU A 96 1.56 -7.35 -11.46
CA LEU A 96 0.99 -8.31 -10.52
C LEU A 96 -0.24 -9.06 -11.07
N GLY A 97 -0.76 -8.68 -12.25
CA GLY A 97 -1.99 -9.22 -12.81
C GLY A 97 -3.24 -8.86 -12.00
N LEU A 98 -3.23 -7.68 -11.36
CA LEU A 98 -4.33 -7.17 -10.54
C LEU A 98 -5.15 -6.14 -11.32
N HIS A 99 -6.46 -6.08 -11.03
CA HIS A 99 -7.41 -5.14 -11.63
C HIS A 99 -7.95 -4.20 -10.55
N GLN A 100 -8.41 -3.01 -10.97
CA GLN A 100 -9.16 -2.08 -10.12
C GLN A 100 -10.63 -2.48 -10.01
#